data_AF-A0A1H3PCB5-F1
#
_entry.id   AF-A0A1H3PCB5-F1
#
_cell.length_a   1.000
_cell.length_b   1.000
_cell.length_c   1.000
_cell.angle_alpha   90.00
_cell.angle_beta   90.00
_cell.angle_gamma   90.00
#
_symmetry.space_group_name_H-M   'P 1'
#
loop_
_entity.id
_entity.type
_entity.pdbx_description
1 polymer ?
#
loop_
_entity_poly.entity_id
_entity_poly.type
_entity_poly.pdbx_seq_one_letter_code
_entity_poly.pdbx_strand_id
1 'polypeptide(L)'
;MKNNMFFSQTMKRMFLGMLASLTLLFACKAMAGADAAQGGSFDTDRFRGTGGVGDLVLDALSLKQGVTFYDDRGYVIDAPSSLSLKNNSQSAYPGGERGLPKTIRATWRVGDFRQKQGGGGWNGGTIVGDYTIPVAGRIPDEILNYIRKNGGALRIKLRLKDDGILLGWDVQRRVPIPGVDYKHCKDPRDCVYGLAYEMAGGDFREATIVNGKVVDPGW
;
A
#
# COMPACT_ATOMS: atom_id res chain seq x y z
N MET A 1 -7.98 27.98 69.54
CA MET A 1 -6.63 27.80 70.16
C MET A 1 -5.68 27.53 69.00
N LYS A 2 -5.06 28.51 68.33
CA LYS A 2 -3.95 29.43 68.70
C LYS A 2 -2.69 28.71 69.20
N ASN A 3 -1.69 28.61 68.32
CA ASN A 3 -0.25 28.94 68.47
C ASN A 3 0.34 28.87 67.02
N ASN A 4 0.71 29.96 66.32
CA ASN A 4 1.84 30.91 66.49
C ASN A 4 3.18 30.19 66.77
N MET A 5 4.34 30.45 66.17
CA MET A 5 4.93 31.57 65.41
C MET A 5 6.19 30.99 64.70
N PHE A 6 6.47 31.26 63.42
CA PHE A 6 7.38 32.30 62.88
C PHE A 6 8.80 32.41 63.48
N PHE A 7 9.80 32.30 62.58
CA PHE A 7 11.07 33.05 62.40
C PHE A 7 12.01 32.11 61.57
N SER A 8 12.79 32.50 60.57
CA SER A 8 13.57 33.73 60.39
C SER A 8 13.97 33.93 58.92
N GLN A 9 14.32 35.17 58.63
CA GLN A 9 14.53 35.85 57.36
C GLN A 9 16.03 35.90 56.99
N THR A 10 16.33 36.32 55.75
CA THR A 10 17.61 36.91 55.26
C THR A 10 18.82 35.96 55.08
N MET A 11 19.66 36.01 54.03
CA MET A 11 20.19 37.16 53.28
C MET A 11 20.95 36.69 52.01
N LYS A 12 20.96 37.56 50.99
CA LYS A 12 22.05 37.87 50.00
C LYS A 12 22.50 36.76 49.02
N ARG A 13 22.19 36.90 47.72
CA ARG A 13 22.87 37.69 46.65
C ARG A 13 24.10 37.00 46.04
N MET A 14 24.05 36.94 44.71
CA MET A 14 25.14 36.79 43.73
C MET A 14 25.75 35.40 43.57
N PHE A 15 25.42 34.74 42.45
CA PHE A 15 26.42 34.45 41.43
C PHE A 15 25.74 34.32 40.06
N LEU A 16 26.13 35.24 39.17
CA LEU A 16 25.90 35.17 37.74
C LEU A 16 26.92 34.15 37.20
N GLY A 17 26.46 33.09 36.54
CA GLY A 17 27.32 32.09 35.91
C GLY A 17 26.64 31.55 34.67
N MET A 18 27.00 32.09 33.51
CA MET A 18 26.71 31.49 32.21
C MET A 18 27.26 30.06 32.20
N LEU A 19 26.39 29.07 32.01
CA LEU A 19 26.77 27.82 31.36
C LEU A 19 25.80 27.62 30.20
N ALA A 20 26.30 27.84 29.00
CA ALA A 20 25.68 27.37 27.78
C ALA A 20 25.73 25.83 27.79
N SER A 21 24.66 25.21 28.27
CA SER A 21 24.45 23.77 28.16
C SER A 21 24.08 23.45 26.72
N LEU A 22 25.06 22.91 26.00
CA LEU A 22 24.97 22.34 24.67
C LEU A 22 24.02 21.12 24.70
N THR A 23 22.74 21.33 24.40
CA THR A 23 21.80 20.23 24.14
C THR A 23 22.00 19.70 22.72
N LEU A 24 22.90 18.73 22.58
CA LEU A 24 22.92 17.79 21.46
C LEU A 24 21.72 16.86 21.59
N LEU A 25 20.54 17.35 21.19
CA LEU A 25 19.40 16.49 20.89
C LEU A 25 19.57 15.98 19.46
N PHE A 26 19.78 14.67 19.35
CA PHE A 26 19.62 13.88 18.14
C PHE A 26 18.20 14.09 17.57
N ALA A 27 18.03 15.11 16.74
CA ALA A 27 16.87 15.24 15.88
C ALA A 27 17.08 14.37 14.63
N CYS A 28 16.96 13.05 14.78
CA CYS A 28 16.57 12.20 13.65
C CYS A 28 15.06 12.37 13.44
N LYS A 29 14.66 13.57 13.00
CA LYS A 29 13.37 13.75 12.35
C LYS A 29 13.61 13.49 10.86
N ALA A 30 12.85 12.54 10.36
CA ALA A 30 12.75 12.14 8.97
C ALA A 30 13.03 13.32 8.02
N MET A 31 13.99 13.13 7.12
CA MET A 31 13.97 13.82 5.83
C MET A 31 12.66 13.44 5.13
N ALA A 32 11.58 14.15 5.47
CA ALA A 32 10.49 14.35 4.54
C ALA A 32 11.11 15.17 3.42
N GLY A 33 11.60 14.47 2.40
CA GLY A 33 12.05 15.08 1.15
C GLY A 33 10.94 15.99 0.66
N ALA A 34 11.23 17.29 0.72
CA ALA A 34 10.49 18.31 0.02
C ALA A 34 10.79 18.16 -1.48
N ASP A 35 10.20 17.14 -2.10
CA ASP A 35 10.11 16.96 -3.56
C ASP A 35 8.71 16.47 -3.97
N ALA A 36 7.72 16.61 -3.08
CA ALA A 36 6.32 16.38 -3.38
C ALA A 36 5.66 17.63 -4.00
N ALA A 37 6.28 18.23 -5.03
CA ALA A 37 5.67 19.33 -5.78
C ALA A 37 6.33 19.56 -7.15
N GLN A 38 6.58 18.51 -7.93
CA GLN A 38 6.78 18.63 -9.38
C GLN A 38 6.12 17.45 -10.07
N GLY A 39 4.84 17.64 -10.41
CA GLY A 39 4.05 16.74 -11.24
C GLY A 39 4.59 16.71 -12.66
N GLY A 40 5.62 15.91 -12.89
CA GLY A 40 6.09 15.52 -14.22
C GLY A 40 5.41 14.23 -14.69
N SER A 41 4.83 14.30 -15.89
CA SER A 41 4.15 13.27 -16.70
C SER A 41 5.00 12.04 -17.09
N PHE A 42 6.21 11.90 -16.55
CA PHE A 42 7.19 10.92 -17.07
C PHE A 42 6.83 9.45 -16.80
N ASP A 43 6.12 9.14 -15.71
CA ASP A 43 5.74 7.74 -15.44
C ASP A 43 4.55 7.28 -16.28
N THR A 44 3.57 8.13 -16.60
CA THR A 44 2.41 7.71 -17.40
C THR A 44 2.81 7.30 -18.82
N ASP A 45 3.84 7.94 -19.39
CA ASP A 45 4.34 7.62 -20.72
C ASP A 45 4.98 6.22 -20.78
N ARG A 46 5.68 5.81 -19.71
CA ARG A 46 6.31 4.49 -19.61
C ARG A 46 5.31 3.34 -19.61
N PHE A 47 4.06 3.56 -19.20
CA PHE A 47 3.01 2.53 -19.23
C PHE A 47 2.10 2.64 -20.47
N ARG A 48 2.39 3.58 -21.39
CA ARG A 48 1.61 3.70 -22.62
C ARG A 48 1.68 2.41 -23.44
N GLY A 49 0.52 1.91 -23.84
CA GLY A 49 0.37 0.72 -24.68
C GLY A 49 0.40 -0.62 -23.95
N THR A 50 0.38 -0.65 -22.61
CA THR A 50 0.40 -1.91 -21.84
C THR A 50 -0.99 -2.44 -21.44
N GLY A 51 -2.08 -1.89 -21.98
CA GLY A 51 -3.44 -2.27 -21.58
C GLY A 51 -3.86 -1.83 -20.17
N GLY A 52 -2.99 -1.14 -19.43
CA GLY A 52 -3.23 -0.67 -18.07
C GLY A 52 -2.89 -1.70 -16.98
N VAL A 53 -3.54 -1.54 -15.82
CA VAL A 53 -3.47 -2.47 -14.69
C VAL A 53 -4.74 -3.32 -14.70
N GLY A 54 -4.58 -4.64 -14.68
CA GLY A 54 -5.69 -5.61 -14.66
C GLY A 54 -6.27 -5.72 -13.26
N ASP A 55 -5.71 -6.63 -12.47
CA ASP A 55 -6.16 -6.86 -11.10
C ASP A 55 -5.23 -6.26 -10.04
N LEU A 56 -5.83 -5.96 -8.89
CA LEU A 56 -5.20 -5.66 -7.63
C LEU A 56 -5.45 -6.83 -6.66
N VAL A 57 -4.39 -7.34 -6.05
CA VAL A 57 -4.46 -8.37 -5.00
C VAL A 57 -3.89 -7.79 -3.72
N LEU A 58 -4.63 -7.94 -2.63
CA LEU A 58 -4.29 -7.39 -1.33
C LEU A 58 -4.32 -8.51 -0.29
N ASP A 59 -3.24 -8.70 0.45
CA ASP A 59 -3.20 -9.60 1.60
C ASP A 59 -2.32 -9.03 2.72
N ALA A 60 -2.17 -9.78 3.81
CA ALA A 60 -1.31 -9.40 4.92
C ALA A 60 -0.72 -10.61 5.66
N LEU A 61 0.52 -10.51 6.14
CA LEU A 61 1.19 -11.58 6.90
C LEU A 61 0.56 -11.81 8.28
N SER A 62 0.05 -10.75 8.89
CA SER A 62 -0.72 -10.78 10.14
C SER A 62 -2.02 -10.03 9.94
N LEU A 63 -3.01 -10.25 10.81
CA LEU A 63 -4.31 -9.60 10.70
C LEU A 63 -4.15 -8.07 10.72
N LYS A 64 -4.54 -7.41 9.63
CA LYS A 64 -4.69 -5.95 9.55
C LYS A 64 -6.16 -5.63 9.49
N GLN A 65 -6.58 -4.57 10.18
CA GLN A 65 -7.98 -4.15 10.26
C GLN A 65 -8.13 -2.68 9.88
N GLY A 66 -9.32 -2.35 9.36
CA GLY A 66 -9.63 -1.00 8.92
C GLY A 66 -8.60 -0.46 7.93
N VAL A 67 -8.24 -1.28 6.94
CA VAL A 67 -7.17 -0.97 6.01
C VAL A 67 -7.66 0.05 4.98
N THR A 68 -6.82 1.01 4.60
CA THR A 68 -7.09 1.90 3.44
C THR A 68 -5.83 2.06 2.61
N PHE A 69 -5.97 1.84 1.30
CA PHE A 69 -4.94 2.06 0.30
C PHE A 69 -5.22 3.34 -0.47
N TYR A 70 -4.18 4.13 -0.72
CA TYR A 70 -4.24 5.39 -1.44
C TYR A 70 -3.23 5.39 -2.59
N ASP A 71 -3.62 5.99 -3.72
CA ASP A 71 -2.67 6.34 -4.77
C ASP A 71 -1.83 7.58 -4.37
N ASP A 72 -0.86 7.91 -5.21
CA ASP A 72 0.03 9.06 -5.05
C ASP A 72 -0.67 10.42 -5.15
N ARG A 73 -1.94 10.46 -5.55
CA ARG A 73 -2.81 11.64 -5.57
C ARG A 73 -3.74 11.70 -4.36
N GLY A 74 -3.68 10.71 -3.47
CA GLY A 74 -4.53 10.61 -2.28
C GLY A 74 -5.93 10.04 -2.55
N TYR A 75 -6.20 9.51 -3.75
CA TYR A 75 -7.44 8.78 -4.00
C TYR A 75 -7.40 7.42 -3.34
N VAL A 76 -8.53 7.00 -2.77
CA VAL A 76 -8.66 5.67 -2.19
C VAL A 76 -8.73 4.64 -3.32
N ILE A 77 -7.81 3.68 -3.28
CA ILE A 77 -7.77 2.54 -4.19
C ILE A 77 -8.73 1.46 -3.64
N ASP A 78 -8.53 1.06 -2.39
CA ASP A 78 -9.37 0.07 -1.73
C ASP A 78 -9.37 0.31 -0.21
N ALA A 79 -10.39 -0.19 0.48
CA ALA A 79 -10.53 -0.06 1.92
C ALA A 79 -11.13 -1.33 2.57
N PRO A 80 -10.41 -2.47 2.56
CA PRO A 80 -10.92 -3.70 3.16
C PRO A 80 -11.03 -3.61 4.69
N SER A 81 -12.07 -4.24 5.24
CA SER A 81 -12.33 -4.24 6.70
C SER A 81 -11.27 -5.02 7.47
N SER A 82 -10.75 -6.07 6.86
CA SER A 82 -9.59 -6.79 7.36
C SER A 82 -8.84 -7.49 6.23
N LEU A 83 -7.53 -7.70 6.43
CA LEU A 83 -6.67 -8.48 5.55
C LEU A 83 -5.83 -9.46 6.37
N SER A 84 -5.65 -10.65 5.82
CA SER A 84 -4.66 -11.65 6.27
C SER A 84 -4.35 -12.59 5.10
N LEU A 85 -3.37 -13.48 5.23
CA LEU A 85 -3.11 -14.48 4.18
C LEU A 85 -4.35 -15.32 3.84
N LYS A 86 -5.23 -15.57 4.82
CA LYS A 86 -6.48 -16.33 4.62
C LYS A 86 -7.68 -15.47 4.26
N ASN A 87 -7.56 -14.16 4.36
CA ASN A 87 -8.60 -13.19 4.06
C ASN A 87 -8.01 -12.11 3.17
N ASN A 88 -7.82 -12.45 1.90
CA ASN A 88 -7.30 -11.55 0.88
C ASN A 88 -8.44 -10.81 0.17
N SER A 89 -8.09 -9.77 -0.58
CA SER A 89 -8.99 -9.11 -1.52
C SER A 89 -8.38 -9.22 -2.92
N GLN A 90 -9.21 -9.53 -3.91
CA GLN A 90 -8.84 -9.39 -5.31
C GLN A 90 -9.95 -8.62 -6.01
N SER A 91 -9.57 -7.56 -6.72
CA SER A 91 -10.48 -6.68 -7.44
C SER A 91 -9.81 -6.18 -8.72
N ALA A 92 -10.61 -5.66 -9.65
CA ALA A 92 -10.06 -4.91 -10.77
C ALA A 92 -9.38 -3.64 -10.23
N TYR A 93 -8.22 -3.28 -10.77
CA TYR A 93 -7.52 -2.09 -10.31
C TYR A 93 -8.38 -0.83 -10.60
N PRO A 94 -8.70 -0.01 -9.59
CA PRO A 94 -9.58 1.14 -9.77
C PRO A 94 -8.89 2.22 -10.62
N GLY A 95 -9.61 2.69 -11.64
CA GLY A 95 -9.12 3.76 -12.51
C GLY A 95 -8.00 3.31 -13.45
N GLY A 96 -8.16 2.19 -14.15
CA GLY A 96 -7.21 1.72 -15.18
C GLY A 96 -6.84 2.78 -16.23
N GLU A 97 -7.71 3.75 -16.50
CA GLU A 97 -7.43 4.93 -17.34
C GLU A 97 -6.37 5.88 -16.75
N ARG A 98 -6.25 5.91 -15.42
CA ARG A 98 -5.36 6.80 -14.68
C ARG A 98 -3.93 6.28 -14.59
N GLY A 99 -3.68 5.06 -15.07
CA GLY A 99 -2.39 4.41 -15.02
C GLY A 99 -1.99 3.90 -13.63
N LEU A 100 -0.83 3.25 -13.58
CA LEU A 100 -0.23 2.76 -12.36
C LEU A 100 0.37 3.93 -11.56
N PRO A 101 0.09 4.06 -10.25
CA PRO A 101 0.57 5.19 -9.46
C PRO A 101 2.06 5.07 -9.15
N LYS A 102 2.70 6.21 -8.89
CA LYS A 102 4.13 6.24 -8.53
C LYS A 102 4.38 5.55 -7.20
N THR A 103 3.49 5.80 -6.25
CA THR A 103 3.52 5.21 -4.91
C THR A 103 2.12 4.74 -4.51
N ILE A 104 2.08 3.78 -3.59
CA ILE A 104 0.85 3.43 -2.88
C ILE A 104 1.11 3.59 -1.38
N ARG A 105 0.20 4.26 -0.70
CA ARG A 105 0.19 4.37 0.76
C ARG A 105 -0.87 3.44 1.33
N ALA A 106 -0.53 2.66 2.35
CA ALA A 106 -1.48 1.86 3.10
C ALA A 106 -1.49 2.29 4.56
N THR A 107 -2.70 2.42 5.13
CA THR A 107 -2.89 2.62 6.57
C THR A 107 -3.73 1.49 7.14
N TRP A 108 -3.49 1.12 8.40
CA TRP A 108 -4.34 0.20 9.15
C TRP A 108 -4.38 0.58 10.63
N ARG A 109 -5.37 0.04 11.33
CA ARG A 109 -5.82 0.59 12.62
C ARG A 109 -6.30 -0.50 13.58
N VAL A 110 -6.38 -0.11 14.85
CA VAL A 110 -6.94 -0.90 15.95
C VAL A 110 -7.95 -0.08 16.75
N GLY A 111 -8.71 -0.75 17.61
CA GLY A 111 -9.74 -0.13 18.46
C GLY A 111 -11.05 0.13 17.71
N ASP A 112 -11.84 1.08 18.21
CA ASP A 112 -13.18 1.35 17.70
C ASP A 112 -13.15 2.19 16.42
N PHE A 113 -13.30 1.54 15.28
CA PHE A 113 -13.44 2.19 13.98
C PHE A 113 -14.72 1.77 13.26
N ARG A 114 -15.19 2.63 12.35
CA ARG A 114 -16.37 2.39 11.50
C ARG A 114 -16.09 2.81 10.07
N GLN A 115 -16.71 2.13 9.11
CA GLN A 115 -16.56 2.50 7.70
C GLN A 115 -17.14 3.90 7.47
N LYS A 116 -16.48 4.70 6.64
CA LYS A 116 -17.01 6.00 6.23
C LYS A 116 -18.31 5.82 5.45
N GLN A 117 -19.26 6.73 5.68
CA GLN A 117 -20.48 6.77 4.88
C GLN A 117 -20.12 7.06 3.42
N GLY A 118 -20.60 6.24 2.49
CA GLY A 118 -20.20 6.30 1.07
C GLY A 118 -18.94 5.49 0.73
N GLY A 119 -18.35 4.75 1.68
CA GLY A 119 -17.16 3.93 1.46
C GLY A 119 -15.86 4.73 1.49
N GLY A 120 -14.77 4.14 1.00
CA GLY A 120 -13.50 4.86 0.84
C GLY A 120 -12.68 5.07 2.14
N GLY A 121 -12.75 4.12 3.08
CA GLY A 121 -11.92 4.12 4.28
C GLY A 121 -12.71 4.15 5.59
N TRP A 122 -12.03 4.59 6.65
CA TRP A 122 -12.49 4.38 8.03
C TRP A 122 -12.41 5.64 8.90
N ASN A 123 -13.36 5.79 9.82
CA ASN A 123 -13.40 6.79 10.90
C ASN A 123 -13.14 6.13 12.26
N GLY A 124 -12.61 6.86 13.24
CA GLY A 124 -12.30 6.34 14.59
C GLY A 124 -10.98 5.56 14.67
N GLY A 125 -10.76 4.82 15.75
CA GLY A 125 -9.59 3.97 15.97
C GLY A 125 -8.24 4.69 15.99
N THR A 126 -7.18 3.93 16.26
CA THR A 126 -5.79 4.41 16.20
C THR A 126 -5.11 3.80 15.00
N ILE A 127 -4.54 4.63 14.12
CA ILE A 127 -3.69 4.17 13.02
C ILE A 127 -2.38 3.65 13.65
N VAL A 128 -2.08 2.37 13.41
CA VAL A 128 -0.89 1.70 13.94
C VAL A 128 0.07 1.23 12.85
N GLY A 129 -0.32 1.41 11.59
CA GLY A 129 0.59 1.33 10.47
C GLY A 129 0.22 2.34 9.41
N ASP A 130 1.23 2.98 8.86
CA ASP A 130 1.14 4.03 7.86
C ASP A 130 2.42 3.99 7.03
N TYR A 131 2.34 3.33 5.88
CA TYR A 131 3.50 3.04 5.07
C TYR A 131 3.24 3.38 3.63
N THR A 132 4.29 3.80 2.93
CA THR A 132 4.25 4.12 1.51
C THR A 132 5.32 3.30 0.80
N ILE A 133 4.98 2.75 -0.36
CA ILE A 133 5.90 1.96 -1.20
C ILE A 133 5.93 2.52 -2.63
N PRO A 134 7.11 2.59 -3.29
CA PRO A 134 7.15 2.88 -4.71
C PRO A 134 6.56 1.72 -5.52
N VAL A 135 5.83 2.03 -6.59
CA VAL A 135 5.12 1.05 -7.43
C VAL A 135 5.55 1.16 -8.88
N ALA A 136 5.21 2.25 -9.58
CA ALA A 136 5.55 2.40 -11.01
C ALA A 136 7.05 2.23 -11.31
N GLY A 137 7.91 2.82 -10.48
CA GLY A 137 9.37 2.70 -10.62
C GLY A 137 9.92 1.29 -10.37
N ARG A 138 9.13 0.38 -9.81
CA ARG A 138 9.54 -1.01 -9.51
C ARG A 138 9.17 -2.00 -10.62
N ILE A 139 8.49 -1.56 -11.67
CA ILE A 139 8.16 -2.41 -12.83
C ILE A 139 9.26 -2.24 -13.88
N PRO A 140 9.99 -3.31 -14.24
CA PRO A 140 11.04 -3.22 -15.25
C PRO A 140 10.49 -2.90 -16.65
N ASP A 141 11.22 -2.12 -17.44
CA ASP A 141 10.80 -1.72 -18.80
C ASP A 141 10.69 -2.91 -19.76
N GLU A 142 11.48 -3.96 -19.55
CA GLU A 142 11.40 -5.23 -20.29
C GLU A 142 10.02 -5.88 -20.15
N ILE A 143 9.37 -5.76 -19.00
CA ILE A 143 8.01 -6.27 -18.76
C ILE A 143 6.99 -5.43 -19.51
N LEU A 144 7.15 -4.10 -19.49
CA LEU A 144 6.27 -3.19 -20.24
C LEU A 144 6.39 -3.43 -21.75
N ASN A 145 7.62 -3.66 -22.24
CA ASN A 145 7.88 -4.04 -23.63
C ASN A 145 7.29 -5.39 -23.99
N TYR A 146 7.37 -6.37 -23.09
CA TYR A 146 6.73 -7.66 -23.28
C TYR A 146 5.21 -7.52 -23.43
N ILE A 147 4.55 -6.76 -22.54
CA ILE A 147 3.09 -6.57 -22.61
C ILE A 147 2.69 -5.86 -23.92
N ARG A 148 3.44 -4.84 -24.36
CA ARG A 148 3.19 -4.18 -25.65
C ARG A 148 3.26 -5.13 -26.84
N LYS A 149 4.22 -6.06 -26.81
CA LYS A 149 4.46 -7.01 -27.90
C LYS A 149 3.47 -8.17 -27.91
N ASN A 150 3.11 -8.68 -26.73
CA ASN A 150 2.39 -9.95 -26.58
C ASN A 150 0.95 -9.77 -26.06
N GLY A 151 0.57 -8.55 -25.69
CA GLY A 151 -0.70 -8.28 -25.00
C GLY A 151 -0.67 -8.72 -23.53
N GLY A 152 -1.79 -8.48 -22.85
CA GLY A 152 -1.94 -8.72 -21.40
C GLY A 152 -2.11 -7.42 -20.63
N ALA A 153 -2.16 -7.54 -19.31
CA ALA A 153 -2.22 -6.41 -18.38
C ALA A 153 -1.32 -6.70 -17.17
N LEU A 154 -0.84 -5.64 -16.52
CA LEU A 154 -0.08 -5.79 -15.29
C LEU A 154 -1.03 -6.07 -14.13
N ARG A 155 -0.78 -7.11 -13.35
CA ARG A 155 -1.48 -7.38 -12.09
C ARG A 155 -0.59 -7.00 -10.92
N ILE A 156 -1.12 -6.20 -10.01
CA ILE A 156 -0.38 -5.66 -8.86
C ILE A 156 -0.81 -6.38 -7.60
N LYS A 157 0.17 -6.71 -6.75
CA LYS A 157 -0.04 -7.45 -5.51
C LYS A 157 0.60 -6.68 -4.37
N LEU A 158 -0.16 -6.41 -3.32
CA LEU A 158 0.33 -5.74 -2.11
C LEU A 158 0.14 -6.66 -0.92
N ARG A 159 1.21 -6.87 -0.17
CA ARG A 159 1.19 -7.60 1.09
C ARG A 159 1.60 -6.72 2.24
N LEU A 160 0.72 -6.59 3.23
CA LEU A 160 1.03 -5.83 4.44
C LEU A 160 1.83 -6.68 5.42
N LYS A 161 2.89 -6.10 5.97
CA LYS A 161 3.65 -6.63 7.11
C LYS A 161 3.65 -5.60 8.24
N ASP A 162 4.09 -5.99 9.43
CA ASP A 162 4.00 -5.14 10.62
C ASP A 162 4.75 -3.81 10.46
N ASP A 163 5.85 -3.83 9.71
CA ASP A 163 6.77 -2.72 9.50
C ASP A 163 6.82 -2.23 8.05
N GLY A 164 5.81 -2.54 7.23
CA GLY A 164 5.76 -2.01 5.86
C GLY A 164 4.83 -2.73 4.90
N ILE A 165 5.08 -2.49 3.62
CA ILE A 165 4.38 -3.08 2.49
C ILE A 165 5.39 -3.86 1.65
N LEU A 166 4.95 -4.94 1.01
CA LEU A 166 5.66 -5.66 -0.03
C LEU A 166 4.90 -5.49 -1.34
N LEU A 167 5.61 -5.34 -2.45
CA LEU A 167 5.04 -5.24 -3.79
C LEU A 167 5.40 -6.48 -4.59
N GLY A 168 4.39 -7.18 -5.09
CA GLY A 168 4.52 -8.21 -6.10
C GLY A 168 3.81 -7.78 -7.38
N TRP A 169 4.21 -8.35 -8.51
CA TRP A 169 3.53 -8.17 -9.78
C TRP A 169 3.65 -9.44 -10.64
N ASP A 170 2.76 -9.55 -11.62
CA ASP A 170 2.84 -10.51 -12.72
C ASP A 170 2.12 -9.94 -13.95
N VAL A 171 2.31 -10.58 -15.10
CA VAL A 171 1.55 -10.29 -16.31
C VAL A 171 0.36 -11.23 -16.38
N GLN A 172 -0.83 -10.64 -16.40
CA GLN A 172 -2.10 -11.31 -16.52
C GLN A 172 -2.53 -11.37 -17.98
N ARG A 173 -2.84 -12.57 -18.47
CA ARG A 173 -3.40 -12.81 -19.81
C ARG A 173 -4.75 -13.50 -19.74
N ARG A 174 -5.63 -13.09 -20.67
CA ARG A 174 -6.84 -13.86 -20.97
C ARG A 174 -6.45 -15.06 -21.81
N VAL A 175 -6.84 -16.26 -21.37
CA VAL A 175 -6.55 -17.52 -22.06
C VAL A 175 -7.82 -18.34 -22.25
N PRO A 176 -7.95 -19.12 -23.34
CA PRO A 176 -9.07 -20.03 -23.49
C PRO A 176 -9.15 -21.01 -22.32
N ILE A 177 -10.36 -21.22 -21.80
CA ILE A 177 -10.66 -22.21 -20.77
C ILE A 177 -10.72 -23.57 -21.47
N PRO A 178 -9.93 -24.57 -21.01
CA PRO A 178 -10.01 -25.92 -21.56
C PRO A 178 -11.44 -26.48 -21.51
N GLY A 179 -11.92 -27.03 -22.63
CA GLY A 179 -13.24 -27.63 -22.72
C GLY A 179 -14.41 -26.65 -22.95
N VAL A 180 -14.16 -25.34 -23.00
CA VAL A 180 -15.15 -24.34 -23.43
C VAL A 180 -15.07 -24.17 -24.95
N ASP A 181 -16.22 -24.30 -25.64
CA ASP A 181 -16.30 -24.04 -27.08
C ASP A 181 -16.51 -22.54 -27.34
N TYR A 182 -15.56 -21.95 -28.06
CA TYR A 182 -15.54 -20.53 -28.42
C TYR A 182 -16.21 -20.25 -29.77
N LYS A 183 -16.63 -21.28 -30.52
CA LYS A 183 -17.22 -21.13 -31.87
C LYS A 183 -18.53 -20.34 -31.90
N HIS A 184 -19.25 -20.26 -30.78
CA HIS A 184 -20.50 -19.51 -30.67
C HIS A 184 -20.31 -18.06 -30.23
N CYS A 185 -19.09 -17.65 -29.89
CA CYS A 185 -18.81 -16.25 -29.61
C CYS A 185 -18.79 -15.44 -30.92
N LYS A 186 -19.82 -14.63 -31.14
CA LYS A 186 -19.83 -13.68 -32.25
C LYS A 186 -18.82 -12.55 -32.05
N ASP A 187 -18.54 -12.18 -30.80
CA ASP A 187 -17.52 -11.22 -30.42
C ASP A 187 -16.58 -11.87 -29.40
N PRO A 188 -15.25 -11.83 -29.59
CA PRO A 188 -14.28 -12.29 -28.60
C PRO A 188 -14.46 -11.62 -27.23
N ARG A 189 -15.00 -10.40 -27.14
CA ARG A 189 -15.26 -9.73 -25.86
C ARG A 189 -16.36 -10.39 -25.03
N ASP A 190 -17.26 -11.13 -25.68
CA ASP A 190 -18.41 -11.79 -25.05
C ASP A 190 -18.06 -13.22 -24.58
N CYS A 191 -16.88 -13.72 -24.91
CA CYS A 191 -16.44 -15.02 -24.45
C CYS A 191 -15.96 -14.99 -23.00
N VAL A 192 -16.24 -16.07 -22.28
CA VAL A 192 -15.64 -16.33 -20.97
C VAL A 192 -14.22 -16.86 -21.18
N TYR A 193 -13.23 -16.10 -20.75
CA TYR A 193 -11.82 -16.50 -20.74
C TYR A 193 -11.37 -16.79 -19.31
N GLY A 194 -10.40 -17.70 -19.20
CA GLY A 194 -9.61 -17.88 -18.00
C GLY A 194 -8.51 -16.85 -17.91
N LEU A 195 -7.77 -16.90 -16.81
CA LEU A 195 -6.60 -16.06 -16.56
C LEU A 195 -5.37 -16.93 -16.44
N ALA A 196 -4.30 -16.54 -17.13
CA ALA A 196 -2.96 -17.06 -16.93
C ALA A 196 -2.07 -15.93 -16.39
N TYR A 197 -1.17 -16.30 -15.47
CA TYR A 197 -0.23 -15.38 -14.84
C TYR A 197 1.19 -15.80 -15.22
N GLU A 198 1.98 -14.86 -15.70
CA GLU A 198 3.35 -15.10 -16.15
C GLU A 198 4.29 -13.98 -15.69
N MET A 199 5.60 -14.24 -15.77
CA MET A 199 6.64 -13.26 -15.44
C MET A 199 6.44 -12.62 -14.06
N ALA A 200 6.31 -13.44 -13.02
CA ALA A 200 6.16 -12.94 -11.66
C ALA A 200 7.46 -12.25 -11.18
N GLY A 201 7.30 -11.11 -10.51
CA GLY A 201 8.41 -10.37 -9.91
C GLY A 201 7.98 -9.54 -8.70
N GLY A 202 8.92 -8.75 -8.18
CA GLY A 202 8.75 -7.99 -6.95
C GLY A 202 9.31 -8.70 -5.73
N ASP A 203 8.81 -8.34 -4.55
CA ASP A 203 9.28 -8.82 -3.25
C ASP A 203 8.75 -10.20 -2.86
N PHE A 204 7.65 -10.65 -3.49
CA PHE A 204 6.92 -11.84 -3.08
C PHE A 204 6.04 -12.43 -4.18
N ARG A 205 5.59 -13.66 -3.97
CA ARG A 205 4.55 -14.37 -4.74
C ARG A 205 3.35 -14.67 -3.85
N GLU A 206 2.17 -14.85 -4.44
CA GLU A 206 0.97 -15.21 -3.67
C GLU A 206 1.19 -16.46 -2.84
N ALA A 207 0.61 -16.47 -1.64
CA ALA A 207 0.71 -17.60 -0.74
C ALA A 207 -0.02 -18.83 -1.32
N THR A 208 0.59 -20.00 -1.21
CA THR A 208 -0.07 -21.27 -1.47
C THR A 208 -0.86 -21.69 -0.24
N ILE A 209 -2.18 -21.80 -0.42
CA ILE A 209 -3.11 -22.19 0.64
C ILE A 209 -3.79 -23.50 0.24
N VAL A 210 -3.63 -24.53 1.08
CA VAL A 210 -4.25 -25.84 0.88
C VAL A 210 -5.15 -26.13 2.08
N ASN A 211 -6.43 -26.40 1.83
CA ASN A 211 -7.42 -26.70 2.87
C ASN A 211 -7.44 -25.64 3.99
N GLY A 212 -7.36 -24.36 3.62
CA GLY A 212 -7.37 -23.22 4.55
C GLY A 212 -6.10 -23.07 5.40
N LYS A 213 -5.04 -23.85 5.14
CA LYS A 213 -3.72 -23.72 5.77
C LYS A 213 -2.74 -23.11 4.77
N VAL A 214 -1.98 -22.12 5.24
CA VAL A 214 -0.85 -21.57 4.47
C VAL A 214 0.23 -22.65 4.45
N VAL A 215 0.56 -23.15 3.26
CA VAL A 215 1.60 -24.16 3.03
C VAL A 215 2.90 -23.48 2.62
N ASP A 216 2.79 -22.46 1.77
CA ASP A 216 3.89 -21.60 1.37
C ASP A 216 3.39 -20.15 1.43
N PRO A 217 4.01 -19.29 2.23
CA PRO A 217 3.65 -17.87 2.28
C PRO A 217 4.12 -17.10 1.05
N GLY A 218 4.99 -17.64 0.20
CA GLY A 218 5.39 -17.07 -1.07
C GLY A 218 6.47 -15.98 -0.96
N TRP A 219 7.50 -16.23 -0.16
CA TRP A 219 8.71 -15.37 -0.07
C TRP A 219 9.94 -16.05 -0.66
#